data_AF-A0A524KM64-F1
#
_entry.id   AF-A0A524KM64-F1
#
_cell.length_a   1.000
_cell.length_b   1.000
_cell.length_c   1.000
_cell.angle_alpha   90.00
_cell.angle_beta   90.00
_cell.angle_gamma   90.00
#
_symmetry.space_group_name_H-M   'P 1'
#
loop_
_entity.id
_entity.type
_entity.pdbx_description
1 polymer ?
#
loop_
_entity_poly.entity_id
_entity_poly.type
_entity_poly.pdbx_seq_one_letter_code
_entity_poly.pdbx_strand_id
1 'polypeptide(L)' 'MTIDIFVQYPLDFESLWNDGTKIDLPGTSLRIASIDHLILMKRRAGRPQDLLDVEKLEILRRYASDGEDGST' A
#
# COMPACT_ATOMS: atom_id res chain seq x y z
N MET A 1 -3.55 -26.10 -4.57
CA MET A 1 -3.39 -25.29 -3.35
C MET A 1 -2.07 -24.55 -3.48
N THR A 2 -2.05 -23.24 -3.25
CA THR A 2 -0.86 -22.39 -3.48
C THR A 2 -0.44 -21.79 -2.15
N ILE A 3 0.82 -21.98 -1.76
CA ILE A 3 1.42 -21.39 -0.56
C ILE A 3 2.44 -20.36 -1.03
N ASP A 4 2.27 -19.10 -0.61
CA ASP A 4 3.21 -18.01 -0.85
C ASP A 4 4.24 -17.97 0.29
N ILE A 5 5.52 -18.16 -0.05
CA ILE A 5 6.65 -18.08 0.90
C ILE A 5 7.53 -16.91 0.49
N PHE A 6 7.69 -15.94 1.38
CA PHE A 6 8.65 -14.85 1.20
C PHE A 6 10.02 -15.29 1.72
N VAL A 7 10.97 -15.50 0.82
CA VAL A 7 12.37 -15.82 1.19
C VAL A 7 13.14 -14.57 1.60
N GLN A 8 12.73 -13.40 1.11
CA GLN A 8 13.23 -12.09 1.50
C GLN A 8 12.08 -11.10 1.64
N TYR A 9 12.11 -10.32 2.72
CA TYR A 9 11.12 -9.27 2.93
C TYR A 9 11.44 -8.10 1.98
N PRO A 10 10.50 -7.71 1.09
CA PRO A 10 10.81 -6.81 -0.02
C PRO A 10 10.96 -5.34 0.39
N LEU A 11 10.68 -4.98 1.64
CA LEU A 11 10.74 -3.62 2.18
C LEU A 11 11.37 -3.62 3.55
N ASP A 12 11.92 -2.49 3.98
CA ASP A 12 12.33 -2.34 5.38
C ASP A 12 11.10 -2.11 6.28
N PHE A 13 11.05 -2.79 7.43
CA PHE A 13 9.90 -2.69 8.34
C PHE A 13 9.77 -1.29 8.93
N GLU A 14 10.88 -0.65 9.29
CA GLU A 14 10.86 0.64 9.98
C GLU A 14 10.34 1.74 9.04
N SER A 15 10.77 1.74 7.78
CA SER A 15 10.21 2.62 6.75
C SER A 15 8.72 2.37 6.54
N LEU A 16 8.31 1.11 6.36
CA LEU A 16 6.89 0.77 6.15
C LEU A 16 6.03 1.14 7.36
N TRP A 17 6.56 0.99 8.57
CA TRP A 17 5.88 1.39 9.79
C TRP A 17 5.76 2.90 9.91
N ASN A 18 6.83 3.66 9.63
CA ASN A 18 6.84 5.10 9.78
C ASN A 18 5.94 5.81 8.76
N ASP A 19 6.03 5.38 7.50
CA ASP A 19 5.33 5.98 6.36
C ASP A 19 3.90 5.44 6.19
N GLY A 20 3.51 4.44 7.00
CA GLY A 20 2.17 3.89 7.01
C GLY A 20 1.12 4.91 7.47
N THR A 21 0.00 4.97 6.75
CA THR A 21 -1.14 5.82 7.08
C THR A 21 -1.78 5.33 8.38
N LYS A 22 -1.84 6.21 9.38
CA LYS A 22 -2.50 5.93 10.65
C LYS A 22 -3.99 6.25 10.52
N ILE A 23 -4.83 5.30 10.93
CA ILE A 23 -6.28 5.43 10.95
C ILE A 23 -6.75 5.19 12.38
N ASP A 24 -7.38 6.20 12.96
CA ASP A 24 -7.99 6.08 14.28
C ASP A 24 -9.44 5.59 14.10
N LEU A 25 -9.73 4.44 14.70
CA LEU A 25 -11.06 3.85 14.79
C LEU A 25 -11.56 3.95 16.24
N PRO A 26 -12.88 3.84 16.48
CA PRO A 26 -13.40 3.79 17.84
C PRO A 26 -12.75 2.64 18.63
N GLY A 27 -11.95 2.98 19.64
CA GLY A 27 -11.29 2.02 20.53
C GLY A 27 -9.99 1.40 20.02
N THR A 28 -9.49 1.77 18.83
CA THR A 28 -8.18 1.29 18.36
C THR A 28 -7.57 2.21 17.30
N SER A 29 -6.24 2.23 17.20
CA SER A 29 -5.54 2.86 16.08
C SER A 29 -4.91 1.78 15.21
N LEU A 30 -5.17 1.83 13.91
CA LEU A 30 -4.57 0.94 12.92
C LEU A 30 -3.55 1.69 12.09
N ARG A 31 -2.57 0.96 11.56
CA ARG A 31 -1.63 1.48 10.59
C ARG A 31 -1.71 0.64 9.33
N ILE A 32 -1.96 1.31 8.21
CA ILE A 32 -2.08 0.68 6.90
C ILE A 32 -0.89 1.11 6.06
N ALA A 33 -0.28 0.18 5.34
CA ALA A 33 0.79 0.51 4.40
C ALA A 33 0.29 1.55 3.38
N SER A 34 1.11 2.57 3.11
CA SER A 34 0.73 3.60 2.13
C SER A 34 0.55 3.01 0.74
N ILE A 35 -0.18 3.72 -0.12
CA ILE A 35 -0.42 3.29 -1.51
C ILE A 35 0.91 3.06 -2.26
N ASP A 36 1.93 3.89 -2.00
CA ASP A 36 3.25 3.73 -2.60
C ASP A 36 3.95 2.43 -2.16
N HIS A 37 3.83 2.06 -0.88
CA HIS A 37 4.34 0.79 -0.39
C HIS A 37 3.61 -0.40 -1.03
N LEU A 38 2.29 -0.32 -1.19
CA LEU A 38 1.50 -1.35 -1.86
C LEU A 38 1.94 -1.52 -3.33
N ILE A 39 2.11 -0.42 -4.07
CA ILE A 39 2.61 -0.45 -5.46
C ILE A 39 3.99 -1.09 -5.53
N LEU A 40 4.91 -0.69 -4.65
CA LEU A 40 6.28 -1.20 -4.63
C LEU A 40 6.33 -2.71 -4.34
N MET A 41 5.56 -3.19 -3.37
CA MET A 41 5.44 -4.62 -3.08
C MET A 41 4.88 -5.39 -4.27
N LYS A 42 3.83 -4.88 -4.90
CA LYS A 42 3.16 -5.53 -6.04
C LYS A 42 4.07 -5.58 -7.27
N ARG A 43 4.80 -4.50 -7.57
CA ARG A 43 5.80 -4.48 -8.66
C ARG A 43 6.92 -5.49 -8.44
N ARG A 44 7.37 -5.68 -7.20
CA ARG A 44 8.41 -6.69 -6.86
C ARG A 44 7.90 -8.12 -6.95
N ALA A 45 6.65 -8.38 -6.59
CA ALA A 45 6.05 -9.72 -6.70
C ALA A 45 5.89 -10.15 -8.17
N GLY A 46 5.56 -9.21 -9.06
CA GLY A 46 5.68 -9.38 -10.51
C GLY A 46 4.75 -10.41 -11.15
N ARG A 47 3.76 -10.94 -10.44
CA ARG A 47 2.77 -11.86 -11.02
C ARG A 47 1.83 -11.08 -11.95
N PRO A 48 1.23 -11.71 -12.97
CA PRO A 48 0.31 -11.02 -13.89
C PRO A 48 -0.83 -10.28 -13.17
N GLN A 49 -1.35 -10.86 -12.09
CA GLN A 49 -2.37 -10.23 -11.25
C GLN A 49 -1.85 -9.02 -10.49
N ASP A 50 -0.58 -9.04 -10.03
CA ASP A 50 0.00 -7.91 -9.30
C ASP A 50 0.20 -6.69 -10.22
N LEU A 51 0.45 -6.89 -11.52
CA LEU A 51 0.52 -5.80 -12.49
C LEU A 51 -0.82 -5.08 -12.66
N LEU A 52 -1.93 -5.84 -12.70
CA LEU A 52 -3.28 -5.28 -12.73
C LEU A 52 -3.62 -4.53 -11.43
N ASP A 53 -3.15 -5.05 -10.30
CA ASP A 53 -3.33 -4.39 -9.00
C ASP A 53 -2.53 -3.07 -8.92
N VAL A 54 -1.32 -3.03 -9.49
CA VAL A 54 -0.51 -1.79 -9.57
C VAL A 54 -1.24 -0.70 -10.35
N GLU A 55 -1.83 -1.03 -11.50
CA GLU A 55 -2.58 -0.06 -12.31
C GLU A 55 -3.75 0.55 -11.53
N LYS A 56 -4.51 -0.29 -10.81
CA LYS A 56 -5.61 0.18 -9.94
C LYS A 56 -5.12 1.05 -8.80
N LEU A 57 -4.00 0.69 -8.17
CA LEU A 57 -3.41 1.47 -7.09
C LEU A 57 -2.90 2.83 -7.58
N GLU A 58 -2.36 2.92 -8.80
CA GLU A 58 -1.98 4.20 -9.40
C GLU A 58 -3.18 5.10 -9.69
N ILE A 59 -4.31 4.52 -10.09
CA ILE A 59 -5.58 5.25 -10.24
C ILE A 59 -6.04 5.79 -8.88
N LEU A 60 -6.06 4.95 -7.84
CA LEU A 60 -6.44 5.36 -6.48
C LEU A 60 -5.52 6.44 -5.92
N ARG A 61 -4.21 6.35 -6.20
CA ARG A 61 -3.23 7.37 -5.81
C ARG A 61 -3.59 8.74 -6.36
N ARG A 62 -4.00 8.83 -7.64
CA ARG A 62 -4.41 10.09 -8.26
C ARG A 62 -5.66 10.69 -7.61
N TYR A 63 -6.66 9.86 -7.34
CA TYR A 63 -7.87 10.30 -6.65
C TYR A 63 -7.60 10.78 -5.22
N ALA A 64 -6.67 10.15 -4.51
CA ALA A 64 -6.28 10.59 -3.18
C ALA A 64 -5.63 11.98 -3.20
N SER A 65 -4.78 12.27 -4.19
CA SER A 65 -4.18 13.60 -4.36
C SER A 65 -5.17 14.67 -4.81
N ASP A 66 -6.18 14.34 -5.63
CA ASP A 66 -7.23 15.30 -6.04
C ASP A 66 -8.23 15.61 -4.91
N GLY A 67 -8.37 14.71 -3.92
CA GLY A 67 -9.30 14.86 -2.80
C GLY A 67 -8.82 15.78 -1.67
N GLU A 68 -7.51 16.07 -1.58
CA GLU A 68 -6.94 16.96 -0.55
C GLU A 68 -7.11 18.45 -0.86
N ASP A 69 -7.44 18.82 -2.11
CA ASP A 69 -7.67 20.21 -2.53
C ASP A 69 -9.10 20.74 -2.22
N GLY A 70 -9.94 19.94 -1.52
CA GLY A 70 -11.37 20.21 -1.32
C GLY A 70 -11.83 20.60 0.09
N SER A 71 -10.95 20.73 1.09
CA SER A 71 -11.34 21.17 2.45
C SER A 71 -10.57 22.42 2.88
N THR A 72 -11.15 23.58 2.60
CA THR A 72 -11.00 24.82 3.41
C THR A 72 -12.36 25.20 3.94
#